data_AF-A0A2H0WDE7-F1
#
_entry.id   AF-A0A2H0WDE7-F1
#
_cell.length_a   1.000
_cell.length_b   1.000
_cell.length_c   1.000
_cell.angle_alpha   90.00
_cell.angle_beta   90.00
_cell.angle_gamma   90.00
#
_symmetry.space_group_name_H-M   'P 1'
#
loop_
_entity.id
_entity.type
_entity.pdbx_description
1 polymer ?
#
loop_
_entity_poly.entity_id
_entity_poly.type
_entity_poly.pdbx_seq_one_letter_code
_entity_poly.pdbx_strand_id
1 'polypeptide(L)'
;MRFFLLFLALTWGHCSSADTKFSDQVLDRLSKTPEWRLLLHFSKDWEDKGVSEVDGGDFFLSPQGRNNPLAELRATIEAIHSERLLGPLKQIPICAFQGRYQFLREALKLEIPKVNCEKWDGFISRFHDPQRVSLVFSAAYTNNPASMFGHLFLKVGSLKESDLLDVGINYAAQVSPDENPFAFFYFGVMGGYEGHWSVQPYYEKLNEYIKSENRDLWEYELELSPSETLFLLKHLWELETTASVDYYFFDDNCAYEIMRLLEVVRPNWSLTHHTIYAIPGEMVKNLFNEAGVVRKVLFRPSLRKKLLQKYDVMSVEQKERLFDVISRTRPASE
;
A
#
# COMPACT_ATOMS: atom_id res chain seq x y z
N MET A 1 -67.19 -4.98 -40.48
CA MET A 1 -66.60 -4.07 -39.47
C MET A 1 -65.66 -4.90 -38.62
N ARG A 2 -64.35 -4.68 -38.75
CA ARG A 2 -63.28 -5.45 -38.11
C ARG A 2 -63.05 -4.93 -36.69
N PHE A 3 -62.97 -5.82 -35.69
CA PHE A 3 -62.28 -5.55 -34.43
C PHE A 3 -61.43 -6.77 -34.09
N PHE A 4 -60.12 -6.65 -34.27
CA PHE A 4 -59.12 -7.64 -33.89
C PHE A 4 -58.49 -7.14 -32.59
N LEU A 5 -58.70 -7.88 -31.49
CA LEU A 5 -58.04 -7.64 -30.20
C LEU A 5 -56.66 -8.31 -30.25
N LEU A 6 -55.60 -7.50 -30.31
CA LEU A 6 -54.22 -7.95 -30.13
C LEU A 6 -53.91 -8.06 -28.64
N PHE A 7 -53.77 -9.28 -28.13
CA PHE A 7 -53.13 -9.55 -26.84
C PHE A 7 -51.60 -9.48 -27.03
N LEU A 8 -50.96 -8.44 -26.47
CA LEU A 8 -49.51 -8.44 -26.29
C LEU A 8 -49.16 -9.40 -25.15
N ALA A 9 -48.58 -10.54 -25.50
CA ALA A 9 -47.90 -11.40 -24.54
C ALA A 9 -46.58 -10.73 -24.16
N LEU A 10 -46.49 -10.17 -22.95
CA LEU A 10 -45.23 -9.80 -22.33
C LEU A 10 -44.47 -11.10 -22.00
N THR A 11 -43.54 -11.48 -22.85
CA THR A 11 -42.54 -12.49 -22.52
C THR A 11 -41.59 -11.87 -21.50
N TRP A 12 -41.74 -12.25 -20.23
CA TRP A 12 -40.68 -12.10 -19.24
C TRP A 12 -39.48 -12.90 -19.70
N GLY A 13 -38.50 -12.20 -20.29
CA GLY A 13 -37.18 -12.75 -20.51
C GLY A 13 -36.62 -13.17 -19.16
N HIS A 14 -36.60 -14.47 -18.91
CA HIS A 14 -35.79 -15.04 -17.84
C HIS A 14 -34.35 -14.72 -18.20
N CYS A 15 -33.79 -13.72 -17.52
CA CYS A 15 -32.35 -13.53 -17.47
C CYS A 15 -31.78 -14.83 -16.89
N SER A 16 -31.19 -15.66 -17.75
CA SER A 16 -30.48 -16.85 -17.29
C SER A 16 -29.30 -16.34 -16.49
N SER A 17 -29.41 -16.46 -15.16
CA SER A 17 -28.26 -16.35 -14.27
C SER A 17 -27.21 -17.33 -14.79
N ALA A 18 -26.05 -16.82 -15.16
CA ALA A 18 -24.91 -17.66 -15.51
C ALA A 18 -24.75 -18.72 -14.41
N ASP A 19 -24.72 -19.99 -14.81
CA ASP A 19 -24.50 -21.14 -13.93
C ASP A 19 -23.26 -20.87 -13.07
N THR A 20 -23.48 -20.51 -11.81
CA THR A 20 -22.41 -20.30 -10.85
C THR A 20 -21.91 -21.69 -10.49
N LYS A 21 -20.75 -22.06 -11.04
CA LYS A 21 -20.05 -23.35 -10.85
C LYS A 21 -19.78 -23.74 -9.39
N PHE A 22 -20.06 -22.86 -8.42
CA PHE A 22 -19.77 -23.03 -7.00
C PHE A 22 -21.05 -22.88 -6.18
N SER A 23 -21.26 -23.76 -5.20
CA SER A 23 -22.40 -23.66 -4.29
C SER A 23 -22.33 -22.41 -3.42
N ASP A 24 -23.48 -21.82 -3.09
CA ASP A 24 -23.58 -20.65 -2.20
C ASP A 24 -22.87 -20.83 -0.85
N GLN A 25 -22.89 -22.05 -0.30
CA GLN A 25 -22.21 -22.35 0.97
C GLN A 25 -20.68 -22.19 0.88
N VAL A 26 -20.09 -22.54 -0.27
CA VAL A 26 -18.64 -22.40 -0.50
C VAL A 26 -18.28 -20.92 -0.60
N LEU A 27 -19.07 -20.15 -1.35
CA LEU A 27 -18.84 -18.71 -1.50
C LEU A 27 -19.06 -17.95 -0.18
N ASP A 28 -20.09 -18.30 0.59
CA ASP A 28 -20.33 -17.72 1.92
C ASP A 28 -19.14 -17.99 2.86
N ARG A 29 -18.66 -19.23 2.92
CA ARG A 29 -17.49 -19.59 3.73
C ARG A 29 -16.23 -18.85 3.26
N LEU A 30 -15.98 -18.80 1.95
CA LEU A 30 -14.82 -18.12 1.38
C LEU A 30 -14.85 -16.61 1.66
N SER A 31 -16.03 -15.99 1.57
CA SER A 31 -16.20 -14.56 1.81
C SER A 31 -15.89 -14.13 3.26
N LYS A 32 -15.86 -15.09 4.18
CA LYS A 32 -15.59 -14.88 5.60
C LYS A 32 -14.13 -15.18 5.98
N THR A 33 -13.29 -15.66 5.06
CA THR A 33 -11.89 -15.95 5.40
C THR A 33 -11.10 -14.65 5.57
N PRO A 34 -10.07 -14.64 6.46
CA PRO A 34 -9.23 -13.45 6.65
C PRO A 34 -8.59 -12.96 5.35
N GLU A 35 -8.13 -13.87 4.49
CA GLU A 35 -7.48 -13.55 3.21
C GLU A 35 -8.37 -12.68 2.33
N TRP A 36 -9.64 -13.08 2.14
CA TRP A 36 -10.58 -12.35 1.30
C TRP A 36 -10.98 -11.03 1.93
N ARG A 37 -11.26 -11.03 3.23
CA ARG A 37 -11.65 -9.81 3.96
C ARG A 37 -10.55 -8.76 3.93
N LEU A 38 -9.29 -9.17 4.12
CA LEU A 38 -8.14 -8.28 4.08
C LEU A 38 -7.89 -7.73 2.68
N LEU A 39 -8.01 -8.54 1.62
CA LEU A 39 -7.96 -8.06 0.23
C LEU A 39 -9.00 -6.97 -0.08
N LEU A 40 -10.08 -6.92 0.70
CA LEU A 40 -11.12 -5.91 0.60
C LEU A 40 -10.99 -4.81 1.67
N HIS A 41 -9.90 -4.78 2.44
CA HIS A 41 -9.68 -3.84 3.55
C HIS A 41 -10.81 -3.82 4.60
N PHE A 42 -11.40 -4.98 4.87
CA PHE A 42 -12.24 -5.18 6.04
C PHE A 42 -11.38 -5.49 7.26
N SER A 43 -11.89 -5.14 8.44
CA SER A 43 -11.34 -5.63 9.70
C SER A 43 -11.31 -7.16 9.74
N LYS A 44 -10.26 -7.70 10.36
CA LYS A 44 -10.08 -9.13 10.59
C LYS A 44 -11.17 -9.68 11.49
N ASP A 45 -11.60 -8.88 12.45
CA ASP A 45 -12.64 -9.26 13.38
C ASP A 45 -13.99 -9.11 12.69
N TRP A 46 -14.73 -10.21 12.63
CA TRP A 46 -16.07 -10.24 12.03
C TRP A 46 -17.08 -9.39 12.83
N GLU A 47 -16.76 -9.08 14.10
CA GLU A 47 -17.56 -8.27 15.02
C GLU A 47 -17.35 -6.76 14.84
N ASP A 48 -16.27 -6.36 14.15
CA ASP A 48 -15.97 -4.95 13.87
C ASP A 48 -16.72 -4.48 12.61
N LYS A 49 -17.11 -3.20 12.61
CA LYS A 49 -17.96 -2.33 11.73
C LYS A 49 -18.70 -2.92 10.52
N GLY A 50 -18.24 -4.00 9.90
CA GLY A 50 -18.86 -4.68 8.77
C GLY A 50 -18.67 -3.92 7.46
N VAL A 51 -17.73 -2.98 7.43
CA VAL A 51 -17.51 -2.03 6.35
C VAL A 51 -16.01 -1.97 6.05
N SER A 52 -15.67 -1.93 4.77
CA SER A 52 -14.29 -1.73 4.30
C SER A 52 -13.81 -0.30 4.59
N GLU A 53 -12.52 -0.18 4.87
CA GLU A 53 -11.77 1.08 5.03
C GLU A 53 -11.61 1.83 3.70
N VAL A 54 -11.63 1.14 2.56
CA VAL A 54 -11.63 1.80 1.25
C VAL A 54 -12.95 2.55 1.02
N ASP A 55 -12.86 3.86 0.81
CA ASP A 55 -14.00 4.78 0.75
C ASP A 55 -14.69 4.80 -0.61
N GLY A 56 -13.93 4.61 -1.69
CA GLY A 56 -14.51 4.70 -3.02
C GLY A 56 -13.59 4.31 -4.16
N GLY A 57 -13.96 4.78 -5.35
CA GLY A 57 -13.35 4.41 -6.62
C GLY A 57 -14.00 3.20 -7.29
N ASP A 58 -13.27 2.62 -8.25
CA ASP A 58 -13.67 1.40 -8.94
C ASP A 58 -13.16 0.13 -8.21
N PHE A 59 -12.74 0.26 -6.95
CA PHE A 59 -12.22 -0.85 -6.13
C PHE A 59 -13.27 -1.93 -5.83
N PHE A 60 -14.55 -1.56 -5.72
CA PHE A 60 -15.64 -2.52 -5.55
C PHE A 60 -16.35 -2.77 -6.88
N LEU A 61 -16.40 -4.04 -7.28
CA LEU A 61 -17.14 -4.50 -8.45
C LEU A 61 -18.64 -4.59 -8.16
N SER A 62 -19.01 -4.92 -6.93
CA SER A 62 -20.38 -4.89 -6.43
C SER A 62 -20.72 -3.51 -5.86
N PRO A 63 -21.91 -2.94 -6.16
CA PRO A 63 -22.39 -1.74 -5.47
C PRO A 63 -22.58 -1.93 -3.95
N GLN A 64 -22.66 -3.18 -3.47
CA GLN A 64 -22.72 -3.51 -2.04
C GLN A 64 -21.35 -3.94 -1.49
N GLY A 65 -20.29 -3.98 -2.30
CA GLY A 65 -19.02 -4.63 -1.97
C GLY A 65 -18.36 -4.06 -0.71
N ARG A 66 -18.45 -2.74 -0.51
CA ARG A 66 -17.92 -2.04 0.67
C ARG A 66 -18.52 -2.54 1.99
N ASN A 67 -19.74 -3.08 1.97
CA ASN A 67 -20.45 -3.54 3.18
C ASN A 67 -20.75 -5.04 3.16
N ASN A 68 -20.38 -5.73 2.09
CA ASN A 68 -20.75 -7.13 1.87
C ASN A 68 -19.65 -7.87 1.10
N PRO A 69 -18.70 -8.51 1.82
CA PRO A 69 -17.63 -9.30 1.20
C PRO A 69 -18.14 -10.42 0.29
N LEU A 70 -19.32 -10.99 0.56
CA LEU A 70 -19.92 -12.04 -0.26
C LEU A 70 -20.45 -11.47 -1.59
N ALA A 71 -21.07 -10.30 -1.56
CA ALA A 71 -21.53 -9.63 -2.77
C ALA A 71 -20.34 -9.25 -3.66
N GLU A 72 -19.25 -8.76 -3.07
CA GLU A 72 -18.01 -8.46 -3.81
C GLU A 72 -17.35 -9.71 -4.39
N LEU A 73 -17.33 -10.81 -3.63
CA LEU A 73 -16.77 -12.08 -4.10
C LEU A 73 -17.51 -12.58 -5.34
N ARG A 74 -18.85 -12.58 -5.31
CA ARG A 74 -19.68 -12.97 -6.44
C ARG A 74 -19.44 -12.07 -7.65
N ALA A 75 -19.46 -10.75 -7.44
CA ALA A 75 -19.20 -9.79 -8.52
C ALA A 75 -17.78 -9.95 -9.10
N THR A 76 -16.78 -10.28 -8.29
CA THR A 76 -15.41 -10.55 -8.75
C THR A 76 -15.34 -11.79 -9.63
N ILE A 77 -16.04 -12.86 -9.27
CA ILE A 77 -16.11 -14.09 -10.09
C ILE A 77 -16.82 -13.82 -11.42
N GLU A 78 -17.95 -13.08 -11.39
CA GLU A 78 -18.70 -12.71 -12.59
C GLU A 78 -17.90 -11.79 -13.52
N ALA A 79 -17.07 -10.91 -12.96
CA ALA A 79 -16.29 -9.93 -13.68
C ALA A 79 -15.10 -10.51 -14.48
N ILE A 80 -14.81 -11.81 -14.38
CA ILE A 80 -13.75 -12.48 -15.15
C ILE A 80 -13.89 -12.25 -16.66
N HIS A 81 -15.13 -12.26 -17.16
CA HIS A 81 -15.42 -12.08 -18.59
C HIS A 81 -15.96 -10.68 -18.90
N SER A 82 -15.90 -9.77 -17.93
CA SER A 82 -16.41 -8.41 -18.09
C SER A 82 -15.41 -7.54 -18.86
N GLU A 83 -15.93 -6.71 -19.76
CA GLU A 83 -15.19 -5.67 -20.47
C GLU A 83 -15.37 -4.29 -19.82
N ARG A 84 -15.99 -4.21 -18.63
CA ARG A 84 -16.14 -2.96 -17.88
C ARG A 84 -14.77 -2.36 -17.60
N LEU A 85 -14.58 -1.10 -17.97
CA LEU A 85 -13.34 -0.37 -17.73
C LEU A 85 -13.37 0.28 -16.35
N LEU A 86 -12.32 0.05 -15.56
CA LEU A 86 -12.15 0.47 -14.18
C LEU A 86 -11.00 1.45 -14.02
N GLY A 87 -11.15 2.37 -13.07
CA GLY A 87 -10.14 3.30 -12.62
C GLY A 87 -9.76 4.35 -13.67
N PRO A 88 -8.82 5.25 -13.32
CA PRO A 88 -8.26 6.22 -14.26
C PRO A 88 -7.52 5.54 -15.42
N LEU A 89 -6.95 4.36 -15.18
CA LEU A 89 -6.25 3.58 -16.20
C LEU A 89 -7.18 2.81 -17.14
N LYS A 90 -8.51 2.84 -16.97
CA LYS A 90 -9.47 2.18 -17.88
C LYS A 90 -9.10 0.73 -18.18
N GLN A 91 -8.98 -0.07 -17.13
CA GLN A 91 -8.61 -1.48 -17.24
C GLN A 91 -9.81 -2.40 -17.06
N ILE A 92 -9.83 -3.51 -17.78
CA ILE A 92 -10.79 -4.58 -17.49
C ILE A 92 -10.48 -5.21 -16.11
N PRO A 93 -11.45 -5.87 -15.47
CA PRO A 93 -11.29 -6.37 -14.10
C PRO A 93 -10.09 -7.29 -13.92
N ILE A 94 -9.85 -8.24 -14.83
CA ILE A 94 -8.69 -9.16 -14.76
C ILE A 94 -7.35 -8.40 -14.67
N CYS A 95 -7.23 -7.28 -15.38
CA CYS A 95 -6.01 -6.50 -15.38
C CYS A 95 -5.90 -5.57 -14.16
N ALA A 96 -7.03 -5.05 -13.66
CA ALA A 96 -7.08 -4.20 -12.48
C ALA A 96 -6.85 -4.98 -11.16
N PHE A 97 -7.37 -6.21 -11.05
CA PHE A 97 -7.37 -6.98 -9.80
C PHE A 97 -6.49 -8.24 -9.82
N GLN A 98 -5.18 -8.05 -10.01
CA GLN A 98 -4.21 -9.15 -10.12
C GLN A 98 -4.12 -10.04 -8.87
N GLY A 99 -4.23 -9.43 -7.69
CA GLY A 99 -4.17 -10.10 -6.38
C GLY A 99 -5.43 -10.91 -6.12
N ARG A 100 -6.62 -10.30 -6.30
CA ARG A 100 -7.90 -11.00 -6.13
C ARG A 100 -8.03 -12.20 -7.06
N TYR A 101 -7.65 -12.07 -8.33
CA TYR A 101 -7.72 -13.21 -9.26
C TYR A 101 -6.66 -14.27 -9.00
N GLN A 102 -5.50 -13.91 -8.45
CA GLN A 102 -4.57 -14.92 -7.92
C GLN A 102 -5.21 -15.68 -6.75
N PHE A 103 -5.79 -14.97 -5.78
CA PHE A 103 -6.48 -15.58 -4.64
C PHE A 103 -7.60 -16.53 -5.09
N LEU A 104 -8.48 -16.10 -6.01
CA LEU A 104 -9.57 -16.94 -6.52
C LEU A 104 -9.06 -18.18 -7.27
N ARG A 105 -7.98 -18.05 -8.05
CA ARG A 105 -7.33 -19.19 -8.70
C ARG A 105 -6.85 -20.21 -7.67
N GLU A 106 -6.26 -19.75 -6.57
CA GLU A 106 -5.71 -20.63 -5.54
C GLU A 106 -6.81 -21.29 -4.70
N ALA A 107 -7.80 -20.50 -4.25
CA ALA A 107 -8.87 -20.92 -3.35
C ALA A 107 -9.94 -21.77 -4.03
N LEU A 108 -10.35 -21.41 -5.25
CA LEU A 108 -11.44 -22.07 -5.98
C LEU A 108 -10.98 -22.93 -7.15
N LYS A 109 -9.66 -22.98 -7.44
CA LYS A 109 -9.13 -23.59 -8.67
C LYS A 109 -9.79 -23.01 -9.92
N LEU A 110 -10.06 -21.71 -9.88
CA LEU A 110 -10.75 -20.98 -10.92
C LEU A 110 -9.83 -20.77 -12.12
N GLU A 111 -10.31 -21.15 -13.30
CA GLU A 111 -9.61 -20.89 -14.56
C GLU A 111 -9.72 -19.40 -14.90
N ILE A 112 -8.60 -18.69 -14.82
CA ILE A 112 -8.52 -17.27 -15.18
C ILE A 112 -8.02 -17.16 -16.62
N PRO A 113 -8.78 -16.53 -17.54
CA PRO A 113 -8.35 -16.28 -18.91
C PRO A 113 -6.98 -15.60 -18.97
N LYS A 114 -6.13 -16.04 -19.89
CA LYS A 114 -4.89 -15.35 -20.19
C LYS A 114 -5.21 -14.11 -21.01
N VAL A 115 -5.00 -12.94 -20.42
CA VAL A 115 -5.16 -11.64 -21.08
C VAL A 115 -3.84 -10.89 -21.00
N ASN A 116 -3.51 -10.14 -22.06
CA ASN A 116 -2.36 -9.24 -22.04
C ASN A 116 -2.71 -7.98 -21.25
N CYS A 117 -2.02 -7.74 -20.14
CA CYS A 117 -2.29 -6.60 -19.26
C CYS A 117 -1.09 -5.63 -19.30
N GLU A 118 -0.93 -4.92 -20.42
CA GLU A 118 0.26 -4.09 -20.70
C GLU A 118 0.59 -3.09 -19.58
N LYS A 119 -0.43 -2.49 -18.95
CA LYS A 119 -0.23 -1.52 -17.87
C LYS A 119 0.29 -2.19 -16.59
N TRP A 120 -0.21 -3.38 -16.28
CA TRP A 120 0.32 -4.20 -15.19
C TRP A 120 1.76 -4.65 -15.50
N ASP A 121 2.03 -5.09 -16.74
CA ASP A 121 3.38 -5.51 -17.14
C ASP A 121 4.38 -4.36 -17.04
N GLY A 122 3.96 -3.16 -17.46
CA GLY A 122 4.71 -1.93 -17.26
C GLY A 122 4.97 -1.62 -15.79
N PHE A 123 3.94 -1.71 -14.94
CA PHE A 123 4.07 -1.51 -13.50
C PHE A 123 5.05 -2.49 -12.85
N ILE A 124 4.89 -3.80 -13.06
CA ILE A 124 5.71 -4.82 -12.37
C ILE A 124 7.16 -4.80 -12.86
N SER A 125 7.40 -4.38 -14.11
CA SER A 125 8.75 -4.27 -14.68
C SER A 125 9.66 -3.28 -13.92
N ARG A 126 9.08 -2.30 -13.23
CA ARG A 126 9.79 -1.30 -12.41
C ARG A 126 10.56 -1.91 -11.23
N PHE A 127 10.16 -3.09 -10.77
CA PHE A 127 10.70 -3.73 -9.55
C PHE A 127 11.86 -4.71 -9.81
N HIS A 128 12.31 -4.87 -11.06
CA HIS A 128 13.54 -5.58 -11.45
C HIS A 128 13.83 -6.88 -10.66
N ASP A 129 12.95 -7.89 -10.79
CA ASP A 129 13.00 -9.16 -10.04
C ASP A 129 12.79 -8.97 -8.51
N PRO A 130 11.55 -8.70 -8.06
CA PRO A 130 11.24 -8.42 -6.66
C PRO A 130 11.30 -9.68 -5.80
N GLN A 131 12.33 -9.77 -4.95
CA GLN A 131 12.63 -10.98 -4.18
C GLN A 131 12.58 -10.78 -2.66
N ARG A 132 12.68 -9.54 -2.19
CA ARG A 132 12.70 -9.20 -0.76
C ARG A 132 11.96 -7.89 -0.50
N VAL A 133 11.37 -7.78 0.68
CA VAL A 133 10.70 -6.57 1.16
C VAL A 133 11.28 -6.19 2.51
N SER A 134 11.57 -4.91 2.70
CA SER A 134 11.90 -4.34 4.00
C SER A 134 10.89 -3.25 4.37
N LEU A 135 10.42 -3.26 5.61
CA LEU A 135 9.79 -2.08 6.19
C LEU A 135 10.89 -1.09 6.56
N VAL A 136 10.79 0.15 6.11
CA VAL A 136 11.75 1.21 6.40
C VAL A 136 11.13 2.25 7.30
N PHE A 137 11.75 2.47 8.46
CA PHE A 137 11.40 3.52 9.40
C PHE A 137 12.38 4.68 9.29
N SER A 138 11.84 5.87 9.06
CA SER A 138 12.57 7.14 9.10
C SER A 138 12.30 7.85 10.42
N ALA A 139 13.37 8.25 11.12
CA ALA A 139 13.29 8.95 12.42
C ALA A 139 12.39 10.20 12.36
N ALA A 140 11.88 10.66 13.50
CA ALA A 140 11.12 11.90 13.60
C ALA A 140 11.85 13.12 12.99
N TYR A 141 11.11 13.98 12.30
CA TYR A 141 11.60 15.24 11.74
C TYR A 141 10.69 16.39 12.15
N THR A 142 11.13 17.17 13.13
CA THR A 142 10.31 18.21 13.77
C THR A 142 10.06 19.44 12.89
N ASN A 143 10.82 19.61 11.80
CA ASN A 143 10.62 20.75 10.90
C ASN A 143 9.47 20.53 9.91
N ASN A 144 8.86 19.34 9.89
CA ASN A 144 7.67 19.05 9.09
C ASN A 144 6.62 18.35 9.98
N PRO A 145 5.45 18.98 10.24
CA PRO A 145 4.38 18.40 11.05
C PRO A 145 3.95 16.99 10.61
N ALA A 146 3.90 16.71 9.31
CA ALA A 146 3.50 15.40 8.79
C ALA A 146 4.56 14.30 8.96
N SER A 147 5.80 14.66 9.31
CA SER A 147 6.90 13.74 9.60
C SER A 147 7.38 13.83 11.05
N MET A 148 6.64 14.56 11.91
CA MET A 148 7.03 14.84 13.28
C MET A 148 7.15 13.56 14.13
N PHE A 149 6.41 12.51 13.76
CA PHE A 149 6.41 11.22 14.46
C PHE A 149 7.21 10.12 13.72
N GLY A 150 7.92 10.49 12.67
CA GLY A 150 8.61 9.56 11.79
C GLY A 150 7.80 9.24 10.54
N HIS A 151 8.27 8.28 9.77
CA HIS A 151 7.62 7.84 8.53
C HIS A 151 7.87 6.35 8.28
N LEU A 152 6.86 5.63 7.79
CA LEU A 152 7.00 4.25 7.32
C LEU A 152 6.80 4.19 5.81
N PHE A 153 7.64 3.39 5.17
CA PHE A 153 7.57 3.08 3.74
C PHE A 153 8.17 1.69 3.50
N LEU A 154 7.88 1.06 2.37
CA LEU A 154 8.47 -0.22 2.01
C LEU A 154 9.63 -0.01 1.04
N LYS A 155 10.60 -0.92 1.11
CA LYS A 155 11.64 -1.10 0.12
C LYS A 155 11.53 -2.49 -0.47
N VAL A 156 11.46 -2.59 -1.79
CA VAL A 156 11.46 -3.85 -2.52
C VAL A 156 12.77 -3.97 -3.26
N GLY A 157 13.48 -5.06 -3.02
CA GLY A 157 14.79 -5.31 -3.63
C GLY A 157 14.86 -6.64 -4.36
N SER A 158 15.89 -6.77 -5.18
CA SER A 158 16.24 -8.02 -5.86
C SER A 158 17.38 -8.75 -5.12
N LEU A 159 17.66 -10.01 -5.51
CA LEU A 159 18.79 -10.75 -4.93
C LEU A 159 20.15 -10.36 -5.51
N LYS A 160 20.19 -9.75 -6.70
CA LYS A 160 21.40 -9.59 -7.50
C LYS A 160 21.85 -8.14 -7.69
N GLU A 161 20.94 -7.19 -7.48
CA GLU A 161 21.21 -5.77 -7.73
C GLU A 161 21.66 -5.05 -6.45
N SER A 162 22.27 -3.87 -6.67
CA SER A 162 22.64 -2.95 -5.60
C SER A 162 21.40 -2.31 -4.97
N ASP A 163 21.47 -1.95 -3.68
CA ASP A 163 20.46 -1.15 -2.96
C ASP A 163 20.03 0.13 -3.71
N LEU A 164 20.89 0.65 -4.61
CA LEU A 164 20.59 1.83 -5.42
C LEU A 164 19.47 1.60 -6.45
N LEU A 165 19.23 0.35 -6.84
CA LEU A 165 18.21 -0.05 -7.79
C LEU A 165 16.96 -0.62 -7.11
N ASP A 166 16.97 -0.70 -5.78
CA ASP A 166 15.77 -1.03 -5.01
C ASP A 166 14.68 0.02 -5.25
N VAL A 167 13.42 -0.41 -5.08
CA VAL A 167 12.25 0.43 -5.29
C VAL A 167 11.58 0.73 -3.96
N GLY A 168 11.28 2.00 -3.70
CA GLY A 168 10.48 2.45 -2.58
C GLY A 168 8.99 2.47 -2.91
N ILE A 169 8.16 1.97 -1.99
CA ILE A 169 6.71 2.10 -2.01
C ILE A 169 6.32 2.97 -0.82
N ASN A 170 5.58 4.04 -1.09
CA ASN A 170 5.21 5.05 -0.14
C ASN A 170 3.69 5.27 -0.16
N TYR A 171 3.13 5.66 0.99
CA TYR A 171 1.76 6.14 1.09
C TYR A 171 1.77 7.51 1.77
N ALA A 172 1.06 8.48 1.19
CA ALA A 172 1.03 9.85 1.70
C ALA A 172 -0.26 10.57 1.31
N ALA A 173 -0.57 11.67 2.01
CA ALA A 173 -1.61 12.60 1.61
C ALA A 173 -1.25 13.26 0.26
N GLN A 174 -2.22 13.33 -0.65
CA GLN A 174 -2.12 14.15 -1.85
C GLN A 174 -2.40 15.62 -1.48
N VAL A 175 -1.38 16.47 -1.60
CA VAL A 175 -1.45 17.88 -1.19
C VAL A 175 -0.98 18.79 -2.31
N SER A 176 -1.66 19.94 -2.47
CA SER A 176 -1.27 20.92 -3.47
C SER A 176 0.07 21.57 -3.10
N PRO A 177 0.97 21.88 -4.07
CA PRO A 177 2.27 22.49 -3.78
C PRO A 177 2.20 23.85 -3.06
N ASP A 178 1.07 24.53 -3.17
CA ASP A 178 0.75 25.86 -2.64
C ASP A 178 -0.13 25.81 -1.36
N GLU A 179 -0.31 24.63 -0.78
CA GLU A 179 -1.13 24.45 0.42
C GLU A 179 -0.58 25.24 1.62
N ASN A 180 -1.49 25.89 2.35
CA ASN A 180 -1.12 26.64 3.54
C ASN A 180 -0.73 25.69 4.70
N PRO A 181 0.38 25.90 5.42
CA PRO A 181 0.81 25.00 6.50
C PRO A 181 -0.21 24.78 7.63
N PHE A 182 -1.06 25.77 7.92
CA PHE A 182 -2.14 25.64 8.91
C PHE A 182 -3.30 24.81 8.36
N ALA A 183 -3.68 25.03 7.09
CA ALA A 183 -4.69 24.21 6.41
C ALA A 183 -4.21 22.75 6.28
N PHE A 184 -2.94 22.55 5.93
CA PHE A 184 -2.28 21.25 5.91
C PHE A 184 -2.38 20.50 7.24
N PHE A 185 -2.08 21.19 8.35
CA PHE A 185 -2.22 20.58 9.67
C PHE A 185 -3.70 20.28 9.99
N TYR A 186 -4.61 21.24 9.79
CA TYR A 186 -6.03 21.06 10.12
C TYR A 186 -6.70 19.95 9.31
N PHE A 187 -6.54 19.96 7.98
CA PHE A 187 -7.09 18.91 7.11
C PHE A 187 -6.39 17.57 7.31
N GLY A 188 -5.08 17.57 7.56
CA GLY A 188 -4.35 16.34 7.90
C GLY A 188 -4.88 15.65 9.16
N VAL A 189 -5.22 16.42 10.19
CA VAL A 189 -5.83 15.87 11.42
C VAL A 189 -7.27 15.43 11.21
N MET A 190 -8.03 16.14 10.36
CA MET A 190 -9.47 15.89 10.16
C MET A 190 -9.80 14.90 9.02
N GLY A 191 -8.79 14.36 8.31
CA GLY A 191 -9.02 13.44 7.18
C GLY A 191 -9.40 14.12 5.87
N GLY A 192 -9.00 15.38 5.67
CA GLY A 192 -9.39 16.18 4.50
C GLY A 192 -8.56 15.95 3.24
N TYR A 193 -7.65 14.98 3.25
CA TYR A 193 -6.79 14.66 2.10
C TYR A 193 -7.06 13.26 1.59
N GLU A 194 -7.03 13.08 0.28
CA GLU A 194 -7.00 11.75 -0.32
C GLU A 194 -5.60 11.16 -0.17
N GLY A 195 -5.50 9.93 0.32
CA GLY A 195 -4.26 9.19 0.39
C GLY A 195 -3.93 8.55 -0.95
N HIS A 196 -2.64 8.53 -1.29
CA HIS A 196 -2.17 7.92 -2.53
C HIS A 196 -0.93 7.08 -2.30
N TRP A 197 -0.88 5.96 -3.03
CA TRP A 197 0.30 5.14 -3.15
C TRP A 197 1.25 5.75 -4.18
N SER A 198 2.55 5.72 -3.90
CA SER A 198 3.57 6.11 -4.85
C SER A 198 4.73 5.13 -4.85
N VAL A 199 5.21 4.85 -6.06
CA VAL A 199 6.35 3.96 -6.30
C VAL A 199 7.46 4.80 -6.91
N GLN A 200 8.66 4.74 -6.34
CA GLN A 200 9.80 5.55 -6.79
C GLN A 200 11.12 4.85 -6.50
N PRO A 201 12.22 5.20 -7.18
CA PRO A 201 13.53 4.63 -6.87
C PRO A 201 13.93 4.89 -5.40
N TYR A 202 14.44 3.85 -4.72
CA TYR A 202 14.76 3.94 -3.28
C TYR A 202 15.86 4.98 -2.98
N TYR A 203 16.81 5.17 -3.89
CA TYR A 203 17.88 6.16 -3.73
C TYR A 203 17.35 7.60 -3.57
N GLU A 204 16.17 7.91 -4.11
CA GLU A 204 15.54 9.23 -3.96
C GLU A 204 15.11 9.47 -2.51
N LYS A 205 14.50 8.46 -1.87
CA LYS A 205 14.17 8.50 -0.44
C LYS A 205 15.40 8.56 0.45
N LEU A 206 16.49 7.87 0.08
CA LEU A 206 17.77 8.01 0.78
C LEU A 206 18.31 9.44 0.68
N ASN A 207 18.20 10.09 -0.49
CA ASN A 207 18.67 11.46 -0.68
C ASN A 207 17.82 12.46 0.13
N GLU A 208 16.50 12.31 0.12
CA GLU A 208 15.55 13.07 0.93
C GLU A 208 15.86 12.92 2.43
N TYR A 209 15.76 11.71 2.97
CA TYR A 209 15.83 11.51 4.42
C TYR A 209 17.24 11.62 4.99
N ILE A 210 18.23 10.94 4.43
CA ILE A 210 19.57 10.89 5.04
C ILE A 210 20.35 12.19 4.80
N LYS A 211 20.24 12.78 3.60
CA LYS A 211 21.06 13.95 3.23
C LYS A 211 20.35 15.27 3.45
N SER A 212 19.12 15.42 2.97
CA SER A 212 18.38 16.69 3.09
C SER A 212 17.86 16.88 4.52
N GLU A 213 17.12 15.89 5.04
CA GLU A 213 16.43 16.01 6.33
C GLU A 213 17.30 15.59 7.53
N ASN A 214 18.46 14.97 7.28
CA ASN A 214 19.36 14.45 8.31
C ASN A 214 18.71 13.44 9.26
N ARG A 215 17.87 12.56 8.72
CA ARG A 215 17.15 11.52 9.46
C ARG A 215 17.89 10.19 9.38
N ASP A 216 17.91 9.51 10.52
CA ASP A 216 18.39 8.13 10.62
C ASP A 216 17.30 7.19 10.07
N LEU A 217 17.71 6.10 9.40
CA LEU A 217 16.80 5.06 8.91
C LEU A 217 17.08 3.71 9.54
N TRP A 218 16.02 2.95 9.79
CA TRP A 218 16.07 1.53 10.12
C TRP A 218 15.30 0.75 9.05
N GLU A 219 15.93 -0.26 8.47
CA GLU A 219 15.28 -1.21 7.56
C GLU A 219 15.10 -2.53 8.28
N TYR A 220 13.87 -3.01 8.33
CA TYR A 220 13.46 -4.30 8.87
C TYR A 220 13.14 -5.20 7.68
N GLU A 221 14.10 -6.02 7.25
CA GLU A 221 13.87 -7.03 6.21
C GLU A 221 12.86 -8.05 6.74
N LEU A 222 11.75 -8.20 6.01
CA LEU A 222 10.61 -9.03 6.41
C LEU A 222 10.81 -10.48 5.93
N GLU A 223 10.27 -11.43 6.67
CA GLU A 223 10.27 -12.85 6.32
C GLU A 223 9.16 -13.16 5.30
N LEU A 224 9.30 -12.59 4.11
CA LEU A 224 8.44 -12.86 2.95
C LEU A 224 9.21 -13.67 1.90
N SER A 225 8.51 -14.61 1.29
CA SER A 225 8.97 -15.34 0.11
C SER A 225 8.86 -14.48 -1.15
N PRO A 226 9.53 -14.85 -2.26
CA PRO A 226 9.35 -14.15 -3.54
C PRO A 226 7.91 -14.19 -4.06
N SER A 227 7.18 -15.29 -3.84
CA SER A 227 5.76 -15.39 -4.21
C SER A 227 4.87 -14.45 -3.41
N GLU A 228 5.15 -14.28 -2.11
CA GLU A 228 4.44 -13.33 -1.25
C GLU A 228 4.79 -11.89 -1.57
N THR A 229 6.06 -11.63 -1.90
CA THR A 229 6.52 -10.34 -2.42
C THR A 229 5.75 -9.97 -3.70
N LEU A 230 5.61 -10.91 -4.63
CA LEU A 230 4.83 -10.67 -5.84
C LEU A 230 3.34 -10.46 -5.54
N PHE A 231 2.76 -11.21 -4.60
CA PHE A 231 1.38 -11.02 -4.19
C PHE A 231 1.14 -9.63 -3.56
N LEU A 232 2.08 -9.15 -2.75
CA LEU A 232 2.09 -7.78 -2.22
C LEU A 232 1.99 -6.75 -3.36
N LEU A 233 2.85 -6.88 -4.37
CA LEU A 233 2.87 -5.96 -5.51
C LEU A 233 1.60 -6.04 -6.36
N LYS A 234 1.02 -7.23 -6.50
CA LYS A 234 -0.26 -7.42 -7.16
C LYS A 234 -1.37 -6.69 -6.45
N HIS A 235 -1.43 -6.76 -5.11
CA HIS A 235 -2.46 -6.06 -4.35
C HIS A 235 -2.22 -4.55 -4.31
N LEU A 236 -0.97 -4.10 -4.15
CA LEU A 236 -0.59 -2.69 -4.27
C LEU A 236 -1.08 -2.07 -5.58
N TRP A 237 -0.97 -2.80 -6.69
CA TRP A 237 -1.50 -2.37 -7.98
C TRP A 237 -3.03 -2.17 -7.97
N GLU A 238 -3.78 -3.03 -7.30
CA GLU A 238 -5.24 -2.87 -7.16
C GLU A 238 -5.55 -1.57 -6.41
N LEU A 239 -4.81 -1.31 -5.32
CA LEU A 239 -4.97 -0.11 -4.52
C LEU A 239 -4.61 1.15 -5.32
N GLU A 240 -3.42 1.20 -5.91
CA GLU A 240 -2.95 2.36 -6.69
C GLU A 240 -3.86 2.70 -7.88
N THR A 241 -4.49 1.70 -8.50
CA THR A 241 -5.23 1.90 -9.76
C THR A 241 -6.74 1.97 -9.62
N THR A 242 -7.30 1.56 -8.47
CA THR A 242 -8.76 1.49 -8.31
C THR A 242 -9.29 2.02 -6.98
N ALA A 243 -8.47 2.09 -5.93
CA ALA A 243 -8.89 2.51 -4.61
C ALA A 243 -8.67 4.00 -4.37
N SER A 244 -9.51 4.55 -3.49
CA SER A 244 -9.36 5.87 -2.89
C SER A 244 -9.67 5.71 -1.40
N VAL A 245 -8.80 6.25 -0.55
CA VAL A 245 -8.84 6.13 0.90
C VAL A 245 -8.55 7.52 1.49
N ASP A 246 -9.38 7.97 2.43
CA ASP A 246 -9.15 9.24 3.12
C ASP A 246 -7.90 9.13 4.03
N TYR A 247 -7.03 10.14 4.00
CA TYR A 247 -5.76 10.16 4.74
C TYR A 247 -5.90 10.93 6.04
N TYR A 248 -5.64 10.26 7.17
CA TYR A 248 -5.68 10.84 8.50
C TYR A 248 -4.29 10.82 9.14
N PHE A 249 -3.80 11.93 9.69
CA PHE A 249 -2.43 12.02 10.24
C PHE A 249 -2.18 11.06 11.41
N PHE A 250 -3.19 10.79 12.23
CA PHE A 250 -3.04 9.99 13.45
C PHE A 250 -3.54 8.56 13.33
N ASP A 251 -4.38 8.26 12.35
CA ASP A 251 -5.07 6.98 12.23
C ASP A 251 -4.71 6.34 10.86
N ASP A 252 -5.48 6.59 9.81
CA ASP A 252 -5.25 6.02 8.46
C ASP A 252 -4.12 6.77 7.71
N ASN A 253 -2.90 6.69 8.27
CA ASN A 253 -1.69 7.27 7.70
C ASN A 253 -0.79 6.22 7.02
N CYS A 254 0.38 6.67 6.56
CA CYS A 254 1.43 5.81 5.98
C CYS A 254 1.75 4.54 6.77
N ALA A 255 1.77 4.62 8.11
CA ALA A 255 2.12 3.51 8.97
C ALA A 255 0.99 2.49 9.00
N TYR A 256 -0.27 2.94 9.12
CA TYR A 256 -1.43 2.07 9.11
C TYR A 256 -1.56 1.31 7.78
N GLU A 257 -1.63 2.03 6.67
CA GLU A 257 -1.86 1.44 5.34
C GLU A 257 -0.77 0.46 4.92
N ILE A 258 0.49 0.74 5.28
CA ILE A 258 1.57 -0.20 5.00
C ILE A 258 1.44 -1.47 5.83
N MET A 259 1.09 -1.34 7.11
CA MET A 259 0.88 -2.51 7.96
C MET A 259 -0.31 -3.33 7.45
N ARG A 260 -1.41 -2.68 7.05
CA ARG A 260 -2.56 -3.34 6.41
C ARG A 260 -2.16 -4.09 5.15
N LEU A 261 -1.39 -3.47 4.25
CA LEU A 261 -0.87 -4.11 3.05
C LEU A 261 -0.04 -5.36 3.37
N LEU A 262 0.78 -5.33 4.44
CA LEU A 262 1.54 -6.50 4.88
C LEU A 262 0.64 -7.60 5.46
N GLU A 263 -0.41 -7.25 6.21
CA GLU A 263 -1.39 -8.21 6.73
C GLU A 263 -2.16 -8.91 5.60
N VAL A 264 -2.43 -8.25 4.48
CA VAL A 264 -3.05 -8.89 3.30
C VAL A 264 -2.21 -10.06 2.79
N VAL A 265 -0.88 -9.93 2.82
CA VAL A 265 0.07 -10.94 2.35
C VAL A 265 0.23 -12.06 3.38
N ARG A 266 0.20 -11.72 4.67
CA ARG A 266 0.30 -12.66 5.79
C ARG A 266 -0.84 -12.38 6.78
N PRO A 267 -2.04 -12.95 6.57
CA PRO A 267 -3.20 -12.68 7.42
C PRO A 267 -3.02 -13.03 8.90
N ASN A 268 -2.11 -13.95 9.19
CA ASN A 268 -1.74 -14.35 10.53
C ASN A 268 -0.89 -13.29 11.26
N TRP A 269 -0.31 -12.32 10.56
CA TRP A 269 0.39 -11.20 11.18
C TRP A 269 -0.60 -10.16 11.68
N SER A 270 -0.59 -9.86 12.97
CA SER A 270 -1.44 -8.91 13.68
C SER A 270 -0.72 -7.58 13.91
N LEU A 271 -0.49 -6.84 12.82
CA LEU A 271 0.29 -5.61 12.80
C LEU A 271 -0.53 -4.35 13.15
N THR A 272 -1.87 -4.40 13.02
CA THR A 272 -2.75 -3.23 13.24
C THR A 272 -3.72 -3.36 14.42
N HIS A 273 -3.93 -4.57 14.95
CA HIS A 273 -4.99 -4.92 15.92
C HIS A 273 -4.99 -4.15 17.27
N HIS A 274 -3.90 -3.45 17.63
CA HIS A 274 -3.79 -2.74 18.92
C HIS A 274 -3.48 -1.24 18.77
N THR A 275 -3.73 -0.69 17.59
CA THR A 275 -3.27 0.65 17.25
C THR A 275 -4.44 1.62 17.23
N ILE A 276 -4.62 2.37 18.33
CA ILE A 276 -5.57 3.49 18.39
C ILE A 276 -5.05 4.69 17.59
N TYR A 277 -3.73 4.90 17.60
CA TYR A 277 -3.03 5.89 16.79
C TYR A 277 -1.88 5.22 16.06
N ALA A 278 -1.83 5.37 14.73
CA ALA A 278 -0.83 4.80 13.86
C ALA A 278 0.49 5.58 13.90
N ILE A 279 1.11 5.66 15.07
CA ILE A 279 2.40 6.33 15.22
C ILE A 279 3.49 5.42 14.63
N PRO A 280 4.24 5.86 13.60
CA PRO A 280 5.25 5.05 12.90
C PRO A 280 6.20 4.28 13.84
N GLY A 281 6.77 4.95 14.84
CA GLY A 281 7.71 4.33 15.77
C GLY A 281 7.09 3.28 16.71
N GLU A 282 5.80 3.42 17.04
CA GLU A 282 5.07 2.42 17.83
C GLU A 282 4.69 1.22 16.97
N MET A 283 4.23 1.45 15.73
CA MET A 283 3.87 0.36 14.82
C MET A 283 5.05 -0.53 14.46
N VAL A 284 6.28 0.00 14.40
CA VAL A 284 7.49 -0.81 14.24
C VAL A 284 7.64 -1.86 15.35
N LYS A 285 7.21 -1.56 16.59
CA LYS A 285 7.27 -2.52 17.69
C LYS A 285 6.35 -3.71 17.45
N ASN A 286 5.25 -3.52 16.72
CA ASN A 286 4.32 -4.60 16.39
C ASN A 286 4.98 -5.70 15.55
N LEU A 287 6.02 -5.38 14.76
CA LEU A 287 6.81 -6.39 14.05
C LEU A 287 7.51 -7.40 14.98
N PHE A 288 7.71 -7.05 16.25
CA PHE A 288 8.40 -7.89 17.23
C PHE A 288 7.45 -8.56 18.22
N ASN A 289 6.15 -8.27 18.15
CA ASN A 289 5.14 -8.98 18.94
C ASN A 289 4.93 -10.42 18.44
N GLU A 290 5.32 -10.69 17.20
CA GLU A 290 5.22 -12.00 16.58
C GLU A 290 6.58 -12.57 16.18
N ALA A 291 6.78 -13.85 16.46
CA ALA A 291 7.99 -14.54 16.07
C ALA A 291 8.03 -14.72 14.54
N GLY A 292 9.16 -14.38 13.94
CA GLY A 292 9.43 -14.69 12.53
C GLY A 292 8.90 -13.66 11.53
N VAL A 293 8.53 -12.44 11.94
CA VAL A 293 8.19 -11.35 11.00
C VAL A 293 9.46 -10.71 10.42
N VAL A 294 10.48 -10.47 11.25
CA VAL A 294 11.71 -9.76 10.85
C VAL A 294 12.88 -10.73 10.72
N ARG A 295 13.49 -10.77 9.54
CA ARG A 295 14.69 -11.56 9.25
C ARG A 295 15.97 -10.83 9.68
N LYS A 296 16.07 -9.54 9.38
CA LYS A 296 17.27 -8.73 9.60
C LYS A 296 16.92 -7.27 9.82
N VAL A 297 17.69 -6.60 10.68
CA VAL A 297 17.63 -5.15 10.86
C VAL A 297 18.90 -4.50 10.32
N LEU A 298 18.76 -3.45 9.52
CA LEU A 298 19.84 -2.62 9.01
C LEU A 298 19.65 -1.18 9.48
N PHE A 299 20.69 -0.58 10.02
CA PHE A 299 20.70 0.83 10.42
C PHE A 299 21.48 1.67 9.42
N ARG A 300 20.88 2.76 8.93
CA ARG A 300 21.56 3.77 8.10
C ARG A 300 21.59 5.12 8.82
N PRO A 301 22.78 5.58 9.26
CA PRO A 301 22.89 6.86 9.92
C PRO A 301 22.70 8.02 8.94
N SER A 302 22.06 9.09 9.43
CA SER A 302 21.96 10.40 8.80
C SER A 302 23.34 10.98 8.43
N LEU A 303 23.36 11.91 7.47
CA LEU A 303 24.59 12.62 7.13
C LEU A 303 25.17 13.36 8.34
N ARG A 304 24.31 14.02 9.13
CA ARG A 304 24.70 14.65 10.41
C ARG A 304 25.35 13.67 11.38
N LYS A 305 24.76 12.49 11.60
CA LYS A 305 25.32 11.49 12.52
C LYS A 305 26.67 10.96 12.05
N LYS A 306 26.81 10.73 10.74
CA LYS A 306 28.11 10.37 10.13
C LYS A 306 29.15 11.48 10.32
N LEU A 307 28.76 12.75 10.13
CA LEU A 307 29.64 13.90 10.32
C LEU A 307 30.11 14.02 11.77
N LEU A 308 29.18 13.94 12.73
CA LEU A 308 29.49 14.01 14.16
C LEU A 308 30.39 12.86 14.60
N GLN A 309 30.08 11.63 14.19
CA GLN A 309 30.93 10.47 14.49
C GLN A 309 32.35 10.65 13.96
N LYS A 310 32.51 11.16 12.74
CA LYS A 310 33.84 11.48 12.17
C LYS A 310 34.52 12.59 12.95
N TYR A 311 33.78 13.62 13.35
CA TYR A 311 34.31 14.74 14.14
C TYR A 311 34.80 14.28 15.52
N ASP A 312 34.06 13.40 16.19
CA ASP A 312 34.37 12.98 17.56
C ASP A 312 35.70 12.21 17.65
N VAL A 313 36.04 11.44 16.61
CA VAL A 313 37.29 10.66 16.54
C VAL A 313 38.49 11.45 15.99
N MET A 314 38.31 12.72 15.60
CA MET A 314 39.41 13.55 15.11
C MET A 314 40.35 13.99 16.24
N SER A 315 41.66 14.06 15.92
CA SER A 315 42.64 14.73 16.78
C SER A 315 42.37 16.23 16.86
N VAL A 316 42.97 16.91 17.85
CA VAL A 316 42.88 18.36 17.99
C VAL A 316 43.31 19.07 16.70
N GLU A 317 44.43 18.65 16.11
CA GLU A 317 44.96 19.23 14.87
C GLU A 317 44.02 19.03 13.68
N GLN A 318 43.34 17.88 13.60
CA GLN A 318 42.36 17.62 12.54
C GLN A 318 41.12 18.48 12.71
N LYS A 319 40.66 18.70 13.95
CA LYS A 319 39.53 19.60 14.26
C LYS A 319 39.86 21.04 13.91
N GLU A 320 41.07 21.50 14.22
CA GLU A 320 41.56 22.83 13.84
C GLU A 320 41.60 23.00 12.31
N ARG A 321 42.18 22.03 11.58
CA ARG A 321 42.18 22.07 10.11
C ARG A 321 40.79 22.06 9.50
N LEU A 322 39.87 21.27 10.05
CA LEU A 322 38.47 21.25 9.60
C LEU A 322 37.82 22.62 9.80
N PHE A 323 38.04 23.25 10.96
CA PHE A 323 37.52 24.58 11.25
C PHE A 323 38.11 25.64 10.30
N ASP A 324 39.40 25.56 9.99
CA ASP A 324 40.07 26.41 9.00
C ASP A 324 39.46 26.26 7.60
N VAL A 325 39.17 25.03 7.17
CA VAL A 325 38.52 24.80 5.86
C VAL A 325 37.12 25.41 5.87
N ILE A 326 36.29 25.09 6.87
CA ILE A 326 34.90 25.57 6.96
C ILE A 326 34.85 27.10 7.00
N SER A 327 35.71 27.74 7.78
CA SER A 327 35.77 29.20 7.92
C SER A 327 36.19 29.91 6.63
N ARG A 328 37.04 29.28 5.80
CA ARG A 328 37.44 29.81 4.48
C ARG A 328 36.38 29.62 3.39
N THR A 329 35.51 28.62 3.52
CA THR A 329 34.42 28.34 2.55
C THR A 329 33.10 29.05 2.84
N ARG A 330 32.97 29.82 3.93
CA ARG A 330 31.80 30.71 4.08
C ARG A 330 31.87 31.77 2.97
N PRO A 331 30.85 31.90 2.10
CA PRO A 331 30.71 33.11 1.32
C PRO A 331 30.66 34.28 2.30
N ALA A 332 31.29 35.41 1.96
CA ALA A 332 30.95 36.66 2.60
C ALA A 332 29.42 36.79 2.52
N SER A 333 28.75 36.92 3.66
CA SER A 333 27.32 37.16 3.74
C SER A 333 26.96 38.35 2.84
N GLU A 334 26.17 38.11 1.79
CA GLU A 334 25.36 39.14 1.12
C GLU A 334 23.98 39.18 1.76
#